data_AF-Q5ILH7-F1
#
_entry.id   AF-Q5ILH7-F1
#
_cell.length_a   1.000
_cell.length_b   1.000
_cell.length_c   1.000
_cell.angle_alpha   90.00
_cell.angle_beta   90.00
_cell.angle_gamma   90.00
#
_symmetry.space_group_name_H-M   'P 1'
#
loop_
_entity.id
_entity.type
_entity.pdbx_description
1 polymer ?
#
loop_
_entity_poly.entity_id
_entity_poly.type
_entity_poly.pdbx_seq_one_letter_code
_entity_poly.pdbx_strand_id
1 'polypeptide(L)'
;KEVRAAFDIARANIAAFHAAQASPDLHVETMPGVSCSRVTRAIGAVGLYVPGGTAVLPSSALMLGVPAGLAGCRTIVLATPPGPDGSIPAEVLYCARAAGVTHVLAAGGAQAVAALAWGTASCPKVDKVLGPGNQYVTAAKVALAAGEAMVAIDMPAGPSEVLVVADAGADLVHVALDLLSQAEHGPDSQAILVALPGLDVAALRAEVARQCDALP
;
A
#
# COMPACT_ATOMS: atom_id res chain seq x y z
N LYS A 1 -1.57 -12.58 21.41
CA LYS A 1 -0.61 -13.59 20.86
C LYS A 1 -1.01 -13.99 19.44
N GLU A 2 -2.29 -14.27 19.18
CA GLU A 2 -2.82 -14.62 17.85
C GLU A 2 -2.64 -13.50 16.81
N VAL A 3 -3.04 -12.26 17.12
CA VAL A 3 -2.86 -11.09 16.21
C VAL A 3 -1.40 -10.93 15.76
N ARG A 4 -0.46 -11.06 16.69
CA ARG A 4 0.97 -11.02 16.40
C ARG A 4 1.39 -12.12 15.44
N ALA A 5 0.95 -13.36 15.69
CA ALA A 5 1.26 -14.50 14.83
C ALA A 5 0.71 -14.30 13.41
N ALA A 6 -0.48 -13.72 13.26
CA ALA A 6 -1.04 -13.39 11.95
C ALA A 6 -0.17 -12.37 11.20
N PHE A 7 0.28 -11.30 11.86
CA PHE A 7 1.20 -10.34 11.23
C PHE A 7 2.57 -10.95 10.91
N ASP A 8 3.07 -11.88 11.73
CA ASP A 8 4.32 -12.58 11.45
C ASP A 8 4.21 -13.48 10.22
N ILE A 9 3.08 -14.17 10.04
CA ILE A 9 2.77 -14.93 8.82
C ILE A 9 2.69 -14.01 7.61
N ALA A 10 1.93 -12.91 7.71
CA ALA A 10 1.80 -11.93 6.64
C ALA A 10 3.16 -11.39 6.21
N ARG A 11 3.98 -10.95 7.18
CA ARG A 11 5.35 -10.46 6.94
C ARG A 11 6.22 -11.51 6.25
N ALA A 12 6.17 -12.76 6.69
CA ALA A 12 6.95 -13.85 6.10
C ALA A 12 6.57 -14.08 4.62
N ASN A 13 5.27 -14.13 4.32
CA ASN A 13 4.78 -14.31 2.95
C ASN A 13 5.14 -13.11 2.05
N ILE A 14 4.94 -11.88 2.55
CA ILE A 14 5.30 -10.64 1.82
C ILE A 14 6.80 -10.62 1.55
N ALA A 15 7.64 -10.96 2.54
CA ALA A 15 9.10 -10.98 2.39
C ALA A 15 9.54 -12.04 1.38
N ALA A 16 8.98 -13.25 1.45
CA ALA A 16 9.29 -14.32 0.50
C ALA A 16 8.98 -13.91 -0.94
N PHE A 17 7.80 -13.31 -1.17
CA PHE A 17 7.39 -12.86 -2.50
C PHE A 17 8.28 -11.73 -3.05
N HIS A 18 8.58 -10.70 -2.24
CA HIS A 18 9.41 -9.58 -2.70
C HIS A 18 10.88 -9.95 -2.86
N ALA A 19 11.42 -10.83 -2.00
CA ALA A 19 12.79 -11.31 -2.14
C ALA A 19 13.00 -12.10 -3.45
N ALA A 20 11.98 -12.84 -3.90
CA ALA A 20 12.03 -13.57 -5.16
C ALA A 20 12.12 -12.67 -6.42
N GLN A 21 11.81 -11.36 -6.29
CA GLN A 21 11.87 -10.40 -7.40
C GLN A 21 13.27 -9.82 -7.61
N ALA A 22 14.23 -10.11 -6.73
CA ALA A 22 15.60 -9.63 -6.85
C ALA A 22 16.23 -10.14 -8.16
N SER A 23 16.57 -9.21 -9.05
CA SER A 23 17.26 -9.52 -10.31
C SER A 23 18.78 -9.49 -10.12
N PRO A 24 19.52 -10.44 -10.70
CA PRO A 24 20.97 -10.35 -10.73
C PRO A 24 21.43 -9.13 -11.55
N ASP A 25 22.63 -8.64 -11.24
CA ASP A 25 23.27 -7.61 -12.05
C ASP A 25 23.42 -8.11 -13.49
N LEU A 26 23.03 -7.28 -14.46
CA LEU A 26 23.16 -7.58 -15.88
C LEU A 26 24.52 -7.09 -16.36
N HIS A 27 25.27 -7.95 -17.06
CA HIS A 27 26.48 -7.57 -17.76
C HIS A 27 26.42 -8.14 -19.19
N VAL A 28 26.60 -7.28 -20.18
CA VAL A 28 26.57 -7.63 -21.61
C VAL A 28 27.70 -6.92 -22.33
N GLU A 29 28.54 -7.66 -23.04
CA GLU A 29 29.45 -7.08 -24.04
C GLU A 29 28.70 -7.03 -25.38
N THR A 30 28.37 -5.84 -25.85
CA THR A 30 27.53 -5.65 -27.06
C THR A 30 28.35 -5.77 -28.33
N MET A 31 29.63 -5.41 -28.26
CA MET A 31 30.65 -5.66 -29.28
C MET A 31 32.03 -5.66 -28.61
N PRO A 32 33.08 -6.20 -29.25
CA PRO A 32 34.42 -6.28 -28.65
C PRO A 32 34.88 -4.95 -28.05
N GLY A 33 35.12 -4.94 -26.73
CA GLY A 33 35.56 -3.77 -25.98
C GLY A 33 34.44 -2.84 -25.46
N VAL A 34 33.16 -3.13 -25.71
CA VAL A 34 32.03 -2.33 -25.21
C VAL A 34 31.18 -3.14 -24.24
N SER A 35 31.40 -2.90 -22.95
CA SER A 35 30.62 -3.48 -21.86
C SER A 35 29.49 -2.56 -21.42
N CYS A 36 28.29 -3.13 -21.32
CA CYS A 36 27.11 -2.51 -20.75
C CYS A 36 26.70 -3.29 -19.50
N SER A 37 26.37 -2.59 -18.41
CA SER A 37 25.86 -3.23 -17.19
C SER A 37 24.64 -2.52 -16.63
N ARG A 38 23.82 -3.27 -15.89
CA ARG A 38 22.74 -2.74 -15.07
C ARG A 38 22.90 -3.30 -13.67
N VAL A 39 23.07 -2.40 -12.71
CA VAL A 39 23.18 -2.74 -11.30
C VAL A 39 22.05 -2.07 -10.53
N THR A 40 21.49 -2.77 -9.55
CA THR A 40 20.41 -2.22 -8.71
C THR A 40 21.00 -1.54 -7.48
N ARG A 41 20.48 -0.36 -7.12
CA ARG A 41 20.83 0.36 -5.89
C ARG A 41 19.56 0.83 -5.19
N ALA A 42 19.55 0.73 -3.87
CA ALA A 42 18.46 1.21 -3.05
C ALA A 42 18.32 2.72 -3.15
N ILE A 43 17.08 3.21 -3.08
CA ILE A 43 16.81 4.61 -2.80
C ILE A 43 17.32 4.92 -1.38
N GLY A 44 17.96 6.07 -1.20
CA GLY A 44 18.60 6.42 0.08
C GLY A 44 17.59 6.55 1.21
N ALA A 45 16.56 7.37 1.00
CA ALA A 45 15.49 7.62 1.95
C ALA A 45 14.10 7.47 1.31
N VAL A 46 13.20 6.73 1.95
CA VAL A 46 11.82 6.53 1.51
C VAL A 46 10.82 6.90 2.59
N GLY A 47 9.73 7.54 2.19
CA GLY A 47 8.59 7.87 3.04
C GLY A 47 7.43 6.94 2.73
N LEU A 48 6.85 6.31 3.74
CA LEU A 48 5.78 5.35 3.63
C LEU A 48 4.53 5.94 4.29
N TYR A 49 3.56 6.35 3.49
CA TYR A 49 2.28 6.84 4.02
C TYR A 49 1.36 5.64 4.30
N VAL A 50 0.96 5.49 5.55
CA VAL A 50 0.01 4.48 6.01
C VAL A 50 -1.28 5.21 6.42
N PRO A 51 -2.41 4.97 5.73
CA PRO A 51 -3.66 5.60 6.11
C PRO A 51 -4.11 5.19 7.51
N GLY A 52 -4.78 6.13 8.17
CA GLY A 52 -5.46 5.93 9.44
C GLY A 52 -6.68 6.85 9.51
N GLY A 53 -7.33 6.92 10.67
CA GLY A 53 -8.57 7.67 10.85
C GLY A 53 -9.76 6.72 10.98
N THR A 54 -10.51 6.52 9.89
CA THR A 54 -11.69 5.65 9.86
C THR A 54 -11.35 4.17 9.93
N ALA A 55 -10.21 3.77 9.37
CA ALA A 55 -9.69 2.40 9.41
C ALA A 55 -8.21 2.38 9.79
N VAL A 56 -7.79 1.39 10.58
CA VAL A 56 -6.39 1.17 10.96
C VAL A 56 -5.80 0.14 10.00
N LEU A 57 -4.75 0.51 9.24
CA LEU A 57 -4.19 -0.32 8.16
C LEU A 57 -2.75 -0.79 8.42
N PRO A 58 -2.52 -1.72 9.37
CA PRO A 58 -1.19 -2.27 9.64
C PRO A 58 -0.67 -3.14 8.48
N SER A 59 -1.56 -3.69 7.65
CA SER A 59 -1.21 -4.38 6.41
C SER A 59 -0.42 -3.49 5.45
N SER A 60 -0.83 -2.24 5.27
CA SER A 60 -0.12 -1.25 4.43
C SER A 60 1.30 -0.97 4.96
N ALA A 61 1.50 -0.96 6.28
CA ALA A 61 2.83 -0.81 6.87
C ALA A 61 3.76 -1.97 6.46
N LEU A 62 3.27 -3.21 6.43
CA LEU A 62 4.05 -4.36 5.96
C LEU A 62 4.28 -4.31 4.44
N MET A 63 3.25 -4.02 3.65
CA MET A 63 3.35 -3.96 2.19
C MET A 63 4.35 -2.92 1.70
N LEU A 64 4.50 -1.81 2.42
CA LEU A 64 5.46 -0.75 2.08
C LEU A 64 6.83 -0.98 2.73
N GLY A 65 6.86 -1.36 4.01
CA GLY A 65 8.09 -1.43 4.79
C GLY A 65 8.95 -2.64 4.44
N VAL A 66 8.34 -3.82 4.24
CA VAL A 66 9.08 -5.06 3.95
C VAL A 66 9.93 -4.94 2.68
N PRO A 67 9.40 -4.50 1.52
CA PRO A 67 10.23 -4.30 0.34
C PRO A 67 11.25 -3.17 0.50
N ALA A 68 10.95 -2.10 1.25
CA ALA A 68 11.91 -1.03 1.52
C ALA A 68 13.12 -1.55 2.32
N GLY A 69 12.88 -2.39 3.33
CA GLY A 69 13.91 -3.06 4.10
C GLY A 69 14.74 -4.04 3.27
N LEU A 70 14.08 -4.88 2.46
CA LEU A 70 14.75 -5.82 1.55
C LEU A 70 15.62 -5.13 0.50
N ALA A 71 15.15 -3.99 -0.03
CA ALA A 71 15.92 -3.18 -0.98
C ALA A 71 17.17 -2.56 -0.33
N GLY A 72 17.20 -2.42 1.00
CA GLY A 72 18.30 -1.80 1.73
C GLY A 72 18.20 -0.28 1.83
N CYS A 73 16.98 0.27 1.88
CA CYS A 73 16.77 1.71 2.10
C CYS A 73 17.31 2.09 3.49
N ARG A 74 18.16 3.12 3.58
CA ARG A 74 18.82 3.49 4.85
C ARG A 74 17.89 4.24 5.79
N THR A 75 17.05 5.10 5.22
CA THR A 75 16.05 5.87 5.97
C THR A 75 14.67 5.46 5.50
N ILE A 76 13.84 4.98 6.41
CA ILE A 76 12.47 4.57 6.14
C ILE A 76 11.59 5.30 7.14
N VAL A 77 10.85 6.31 6.67
CA VAL A 77 9.96 7.12 7.51
C VAL A 77 8.53 6.67 7.28
N LEU A 78 7.86 6.13 8.28
CA LEU A 78 6.44 5.78 8.20
C LEU A 78 5.60 6.92 8.74
N ALA A 79 4.74 7.50 7.89
CA ALA A 79 3.78 8.51 8.28
C ALA A 79 2.40 7.90 8.48
N THR A 80 1.78 8.18 9.64
CA THR A 80 0.41 7.75 9.93
C THR A 80 -0.27 8.80 10.80
N PRO A 81 -1.55 9.14 10.56
CA PRO A 81 -2.28 10.04 11.44
C PRO A 81 -2.41 9.39 12.84
N PRO A 82 -2.13 10.14 13.92
CA PRO A 82 -2.39 9.65 15.26
C PRO A 82 -3.88 9.70 15.60
N GLY A 83 -4.27 8.98 16.65
CA GLY A 83 -5.59 9.08 17.26
C GLY A 83 -5.80 10.44 17.96
N PRO A 84 -7.02 10.71 18.45
CA PRO A 84 -7.34 11.97 19.15
C PRO A 84 -6.48 12.24 20.40
N ASP A 85 -5.97 11.18 21.02
CA ASP A 85 -5.06 11.22 22.17
C ASP A 85 -3.57 11.34 21.78
N GLY A 86 -3.27 11.45 20.48
CA GLY A 86 -1.91 11.48 19.94
C GLY A 86 -1.26 10.10 19.79
N SER A 87 -1.95 9.01 20.13
CA SER A 87 -1.40 7.66 20.05
C SER A 87 -1.39 7.12 18.62
N ILE A 88 -0.46 6.20 18.33
CA ILE A 88 -0.47 5.42 17.09
C ILE A 88 -0.89 3.99 17.47
N PRO A 89 -1.78 3.33 16.71
CA PRO A 89 -2.18 1.95 16.97
C PRO A 89 -0.98 1.00 17.10
N ALA A 90 -1.02 0.14 18.11
CA ALA A 90 0.09 -0.74 18.47
C ALA A 90 0.46 -1.70 17.33
N GLU A 91 -0.53 -2.13 16.54
CA GLU A 91 -0.38 -3.01 15.38
C GLU A 91 0.43 -2.33 14.28
N VAL A 92 0.22 -1.03 14.04
CA VAL A 92 0.98 -0.25 13.06
C VAL A 92 2.42 -0.12 13.52
N LEU A 93 2.65 0.20 14.79
CA LEU A 93 3.99 0.29 15.37
C LEU A 93 4.73 -1.07 15.35
N TYR A 94 4.01 -2.16 15.64
CA TYR A 94 4.55 -3.51 15.55
C TYR A 94 5.01 -3.82 14.12
N CYS A 95 4.15 -3.60 13.13
CA CYS A 95 4.44 -3.84 11.72
C CYS A 95 5.58 -2.95 11.22
N ALA A 96 5.59 -1.66 11.60
CA ALA A 96 6.66 -0.74 11.28
C ALA A 96 8.02 -1.25 11.77
N ARG A 97 8.09 -1.64 13.04
CA ARG A 97 9.32 -2.19 13.63
C ARG A 97 9.73 -3.50 12.95
N ALA A 98 8.78 -4.40 12.71
CA ALA A 98 9.04 -5.69 12.07
C ALA A 98 9.50 -5.56 10.61
N ALA A 99 9.12 -4.48 9.94
CA ALA A 99 9.50 -4.14 8.57
C ALA A 99 10.78 -3.31 8.46
N GLY A 100 11.43 -2.94 9.58
CA GLY A 100 12.68 -2.18 9.57
C GLY A 100 12.52 -0.67 9.39
N VAL A 101 11.34 -0.12 9.66
CA VAL A 101 11.11 1.33 9.67
C VAL A 101 12.05 2.01 10.68
N THR A 102 12.69 3.10 10.27
CA THR A 102 13.67 3.81 11.11
C THR A 102 13.07 4.99 11.85
N HIS A 103 12.03 5.64 11.29
CA HIS A 103 11.35 6.79 11.88
C HIS A 103 9.84 6.65 11.75
N VAL A 104 9.10 7.11 12.74
CA VAL A 104 7.63 7.20 12.68
C VAL A 104 7.23 8.66 12.79
N LEU A 105 6.52 9.15 11.78
CA LEU A 105 5.92 10.48 11.73
C LEU A 105 4.45 10.35 12.13
N ALA A 106 4.10 10.88 13.30
CA ALA A 106 2.72 10.97 13.79
C ALA A 106 1.96 12.11 13.09
N ALA A 107 1.76 12.00 11.78
CA ALA A 107 0.99 12.93 10.97
C ALA A 107 0.34 12.19 9.79
N GLY A 108 -0.84 12.64 9.36
CA GLY A 108 -1.51 12.19 8.14
C GLY A 108 -1.75 13.33 7.15
N GLY A 109 -2.50 13.05 6.08
CA GLY A 109 -2.92 14.04 5.09
C GLY A 109 -1.78 14.61 4.24
N ALA A 110 -2.10 15.68 3.51
CA ALA A 110 -1.16 16.37 2.63
C ALA A 110 0.05 16.95 3.39
N GLN A 111 -0.15 17.37 4.64
CA GLN A 111 0.90 17.89 5.51
C GLN A 111 1.96 16.84 5.86
N ALA A 112 1.58 15.58 6.03
CA ALA A 112 2.53 14.50 6.24
C ALA A 112 3.36 14.23 4.97
N VAL A 113 2.70 14.22 3.81
CA VAL A 113 3.39 14.09 2.51
C VAL A 113 4.38 15.24 2.30
N ALA A 114 3.99 16.48 2.62
CA ALA A 114 4.87 17.64 2.54
C ALA A 114 6.05 17.53 3.51
N ALA A 115 5.84 17.09 4.75
CA ALA A 115 6.90 16.88 5.72
C ALA A 115 7.91 15.81 5.26
N LEU A 116 7.46 14.73 4.63
CA LEU A 116 8.32 13.73 4.03
C LEU A 116 9.13 14.30 2.85
N ALA A 117 8.46 15.02 1.95
CA ALA A 117 9.06 15.53 0.72
C ALA A 117 10.11 16.62 0.96
N TRP A 118 9.83 17.56 1.88
CA TRP A 118 10.71 18.69 2.18
C TRP A 118 11.65 18.43 3.35
N GLY A 119 11.30 17.48 4.23
CA GLY A 119 11.89 17.38 5.56
C GLY A 119 11.40 18.50 6.48
N THR A 120 11.58 18.30 7.78
CA THR A 120 11.34 19.32 8.82
C THR A 120 12.46 19.25 9.86
N ALA A 121 12.36 20.05 10.92
CA ALA A 121 13.29 19.96 12.05
C ALA A 121 13.33 18.56 12.71
N SER A 122 12.25 17.77 12.58
CA SER A 122 12.13 16.44 13.20
C SER A 122 11.79 15.31 12.22
N CYS A 123 11.38 15.63 10.99
CA CYS A 123 11.11 14.65 9.93
C CYS A 123 12.26 14.63 8.92
N PRO A 124 12.93 13.49 8.69
CA PRO A 124 13.90 13.37 7.62
C PRO A 124 13.25 13.64 6.25
N LYS A 125 13.96 14.37 5.39
CA LYS A 125 13.61 14.45 3.96
C LYS A 125 13.77 13.07 3.33
N VAL A 126 12.83 12.68 2.47
CA VAL A 126 12.91 11.45 1.68
C VAL A 126 13.07 11.74 0.18
N ASP A 127 13.53 10.74 -0.56
CA ASP A 127 13.74 10.80 -2.01
C ASP A 127 12.53 10.24 -2.78
N LYS A 128 11.74 9.37 -2.13
CA LYS A 128 10.51 8.81 -2.71
C LYS A 128 9.43 8.63 -1.64
N VAL A 129 8.20 9.08 -1.93
CA VAL A 129 7.02 8.85 -1.07
C VAL A 129 6.12 7.78 -1.70
N LEU A 130 5.77 6.78 -0.91
CA LEU A 130 4.95 5.65 -1.31
C LEU A 130 3.73 5.54 -0.41
N GLY A 131 2.73 4.81 -0.89
CA GLY A 131 1.58 4.41 -0.10
C GLY A 131 0.27 5.01 -0.57
N PRO A 132 -0.84 4.30 -0.31
CA PRO A 132 -2.17 4.74 -0.67
C PRO A 132 -2.64 5.86 0.27
N GLY A 133 -3.69 6.57 -0.13
CA GLY A 133 -4.34 7.57 0.70
C GLY A 133 -5.57 8.11 0.02
N ASN A 134 -6.32 8.96 0.71
CA ASN A 134 -7.44 9.65 0.11
C ASN A 134 -6.99 10.61 -1.01
N GLN A 135 -7.96 11.16 -1.73
CA GLN A 135 -7.72 12.12 -2.82
C GLN A 135 -6.77 13.28 -2.45
N TYR A 136 -6.77 13.75 -1.20
CA TYR A 136 -5.89 14.84 -0.75
C TYR A 136 -4.43 14.40 -0.60
N VAL A 137 -4.20 13.20 -0.07
CA VAL A 137 -2.87 12.59 0.00
C VAL A 137 -2.33 12.35 -1.40
N THR A 138 -3.17 11.81 -2.30
CA THR A 138 -2.80 11.58 -3.70
C THR A 138 -2.50 12.89 -4.44
N ALA A 139 -3.34 13.92 -4.28
CA ALA A 139 -3.09 15.24 -4.87
C ALA A 139 -1.78 15.86 -4.35
N ALA A 140 -1.49 15.74 -3.06
CA ALA A 140 -0.23 16.22 -2.48
C ALA A 140 0.98 15.48 -3.05
N LYS A 141 0.92 14.15 -3.16
CA LYS A 141 1.97 13.32 -3.79
C LYS A 141 2.25 13.79 -5.23
N VAL A 142 1.21 13.97 -6.03
CA VAL A 142 1.34 14.41 -7.44
C VAL A 142 1.93 15.82 -7.53
N ALA A 143 1.41 16.76 -6.74
CA ALA A 143 1.90 18.15 -6.74
C ALA A 143 3.38 18.24 -6.32
N LEU A 144 3.79 17.49 -5.30
CA LEU A 144 5.17 17.49 -4.81
C LEU A 144 6.13 16.79 -5.78
N ALA A 145 5.68 15.74 -6.48
CA ALA A 145 6.49 15.07 -7.50
C ALA A 145 6.76 15.96 -8.72
N ALA A 146 5.87 16.90 -9.03
CA ALA A 146 6.05 17.89 -10.10
C ALA A 146 6.76 19.17 -9.64
N GLY A 147 6.98 19.33 -8.33
CA GLY A 147 7.56 20.53 -7.73
C GLY A 147 9.06 20.45 -7.47
N GLU A 148 9.57 21.43 -6.73
CA GLU A 148 11.00 21.58 -6.41
C GLU A 148 11.48 20.70 -5.24
N ALA A 149 10.60 19.89 -4.64
CA ALA A 149 10.94 19.05 -3.49
C ALA A 149 11.92 17.90 -3.83
N MET A 150 12.17 17.67 -5.13
CA MET A 150 13.04 16.60 -5.64
C MET A 150 12.67 15.26 -5.01
N VAL A 151 11.39 14.90 -5.11
CA VAL A 151 10.81 13.68 -4.54
C VAL A 151 10.07 12.92 -5.62
N ALA A 152 10.29 11.61 -5.70
CA ALA A 152 9.49 10.73 -6.56
C ALA A 152 8.26 10.20 -5.79
N ILE A 153 7.27 9.70 -6.53
CA ILE A 153 6.17 8.93 -5.97
C ILE A 153 6.09 7.54 -6.61
N ASP A 154 5.42 6.60 -5.96
CA ASP A 154 5.10 5.29 -6.53
C ASP A 154 4.06 5.39 -7.66
N MET A 155 2.87 5.87 -7.33
CA MET A 155 1.76 6.07 -8.26
C MET A 155 0.72 7.02 -7.65
N PRO A 156 -0.10 7.70 -8.47
CA PRO A 156 -1.34 8.30 -8.00
C PRO A 156 -2.30 7.17 -7.60
N ALA A 157 -2.44 6.92 -6.30
CA ALA A 157 -3.37 5.92 -5.81
C ALA A 157 -4.79 6.49 -5.86
N GLY A 158 -5.68 5.85 -6.63
CA GLY A 158 -7.10 6.12 -6.63
C GLY A 158 -7.81 5.45 -5.44
N PRO A 159 -9.14 5.61 -5.35
CA PRO A 159 -9.98 4.80 -4.47
C PRO A 159 -9.81 3.30 -4.72
N SER A 160 -10.23 2.49 -3.77
CA SER A 160 -10.11 1.03 -3.88
C SER A 160 -11.09 0.50 -4.93
N GLU A 161 -10.65 -0.48 -5.72
CA GLU A 161 -11.45 -1.07 -6.79
C GLU A 161 -11.30 -2.59 -6.87
N VAL A 162 -12.36 -3.27 -7.30
CA VAL A 162 -12.32 -4.70 -7.66
C VAL A 162 -13.14 -4.95 -8.91
N LEU A 163 -12.63 -5.82 -9.78
CA LEU A 163 -13.36 -6.39 -10.89
C LEU A 163 -13.43 -7.91 -10.70
N VAL A 164 -14.65 -8.43 -10.50
CA VAL A 164 -14.89 -9.87 -10.40
C VAL A 164 -15.44 -10.38 -11.74
N VAL A 165 -14.80 -11.40 -12.29
CA VAL A 165 -15.28 -12.13 -13.47
C VAL A 165 -15.89 -13.45 -12.99
N ALA A 166 -17.18 -13.65 -13.22
CA ALA A 166 -17.89 -14.84 -12.72
C ALA A 166 -18.73 -15.49 -13.83
N ASP A 167 -18.71 -16.82 -13.88
CA ASP A 167 -19.52 -17.63 -14.78
C ASP A 167 -20.57 -18.45 -14.02
N ALA A 168 -21.31 -19.29 -14.73
CA ALA A 168 -22.37 -20.14 -14.16
C ALA A 168 -21.88 -21.10 -13.06
N GLY A 169 -20.57 -21.38 -12.96
CA GLY A 169 -19.99 -22.24 -11.92
C GLY A 169 -19.56 -21.49 -10.66
N ALA A 170 -19.65 -20.16 -10.66
CA ALA A 170 -19.25 -19.34 -9.52
C ALA A 170 -20.21 -19.49 -8.33
N ASP A 171 -19.66 -19.54 -7.13
CA ASP A 171 -20.44 -19.44 -5.90
C ASP A 171 -20.87 -17.98 -5.69
N LEU A 172 -22.17 -17.73 -5.83
CA LEU A 172 -22.73 -16.38 -5.74
C LEU A 172 -22.53 -15.75 -4.35
N VAL A 173 -22.44 -16.55 -3.29
CA VAL A 173 -22.15 -16.06 -1.93
C VAL A 173 -20.75 -15.48 -1.88
N HIS A 174 -19.76 -16.19 -2.45
CA HIS A 174 -18.39 -15.71 -2.50
C HIS A 174 -18.22 -14.50 -3.43
N VAL A 175 -18.88 -14.50 -4.59
CA VAL A 175 -18.83 -13.34 -5.51
C VAL A 175 -19.41 -12.08 -4.85
N ALA A 176 -20.51 -12.21 -4.10
CA ALA A 176 -21.07 -11.10 -3.35
C ALA A 176 -20.10 -10.59 -2.27
N LEU A 177 -19.47 -11.50 -1.51
CA LEU A 177 -18.46 -11.14 -0.50
C LEU A 177 -17.27 -10.43 -1.13
N ASP A 178 -16.76 -10.91 -2.26
CA ASP A 178 -15.63 -10.30 -2.96
C ASP A 178 -15.94 -8.87 -3.40
N LEU A 179 -17.14 -8.63 -3.97
CA LEU A 179 -17.59 -7.29 -4.36
C LEU A 179 -17.72 -6.37 -3.14
N LEU A 180 -18.33 -6.85 -2.07
CA LEU A 180 -18.55 -6.07 -0.85
C LEU A 180 -17.24 -5.78 -0.10
N SER A 181 -16.26 -6.67 -0.17
CA SER A 181 -14.96 -6.52 0.51
C SER A 181 -14.18 -5.27 0.08
N GLN A 182 -14.36 -4.80 -1.16
CA GLN A 182 -13.82 -3.51 -1.58
C GLN A 182 -14.81 -2.36 -1.43
N ALA A 183 -16.12 -2.62 -1.52
CA ALA A 183 -17.11 -1.56 -1.34
C ALA A 183 -17.09 -0.98 0.08
N GLU A 184 -16.76 -1.77 1.10
CA GLU A 184 -16.69 -1.32 2.49
C GLU A 184 -15.56 -0.32 2.78
N HIS A 185 -14.56 -0.21 1.90
CA HIS A 185 -13.40 0.66 2.12
C HIS A 185 -13.76 2.15 2.14
N GLY A 186 -14.83 2.56 1.47
CA GLY A 186 -15.30 3.94 1.49
C GLY A 186 -16.30 4.26 0.38
N PRO A 187 -17.03 5.38 0.51
CA PRO A 187 -18.04 5.81 -0.47
C PRO A 187 -17.46 6.16 -1.86
N ASP A 188 -16.14 6.28 -1.96
CA ASP A 188 -15.40 6.50 -3.20
C ASP A 188 -14.91 5.20 -3.87
N SER A 189 -15.10 4.03 -3.25
CA SER A 189 -14.68 2.73 -3.79
C SER A 189 -15.61 2.23 -4.90
N GLN A 190 -15.09 1.41 -5.81
CA GLN A 190 -15.84 0.89 -6.97
C GLN A 190 -15.69 -0.62 -7.12
N ALA A 191 -16.81 -1.34 -7.07
CA ALA A 191 -16.87 -2.78 -7.33
C ALA A 191 -17.60 -3.07 -8.66
N ILE A 192 -16.98 -3.85 -9.54
CA ILE A 192 -17.48 -4.15 -10.89
C ILE A 192 -17.60 -5.68 -11.06
N LEU A 193 -18.74 -6.12 -11.58
CA LEU A 193 -18.95 -7.50 -11.99
C LEU A 193 -18.93 -7.61 -13.52
N VAL A 194 -18.12 -8.52 -14.05
CA VAL A 194 -18.20 -9.02 -15.42
C VAL A 194 -18.87 -10.40 -15.39
N ALA A 195 -20.17 -10.41 -15.67
CA ALA A 195 -20.96 -11.63 -15.73
C ALA A 195 -20.74 -12.35 -17.06
N LEU A 196 -20.22 -13.58 -16.99
CA LEU A 196 -20.11 -14.48 -18.13
C LEU A 196 -21.44 -15.23 -18.37
N PRO A 197 -21.66 -15.80 -19.57
CA PRO A 197 -22.91 -16.46 -19.91
C PRO A 197 -23.33 -17.52 -18.88
N GLY A 198 -24.61 -17.48 -18.49
CA GLY A 198 -25.21 -18.43 -17.55
C GLY A 198 -25.09 -18.07 -16.07
N LEU A 199 -24.39 -16.98 -15.70
CA LEU A 199 -24.41 -16.47 -14.34
C LEU A 199 -25.81 -15.93 -13.99
N ASP A 200 -26.36 -16.36 -12.85
CA ASP A 200 -27.62 -15.81 -12.31
C ASP A 200 -27.37 -14.46 -11.61
N VAL A 201 -27.37 -13.39 -12.40
CA VAL A 201 -27.16 -12.02 -11.92
C VAL A 201 -28.26 -11.56 -10.95
N ALA A 202 -29.49 -12.07 -11.11
CA ALA A 202 -30.60 -11.69 -10.23
C ALA A 202 -30.40 -12.27 -8.83
N ALA A 203 -30.02 -13.55 -8.74
CA ALA A 203 -29.67 -14.18 -7.47
C ALA A 203 -28.44 -13.51 -6.83
N LEU A 204 -27.40 -13.20 -7.61
CA LEU A 204 -26.23 -12.51 -7.08
C LEU A 204 -26.57 -11.12 -6.52
N ARG A 205 -27.42 -10.35 -7.21
CA ARG A 205 -27.87 -9.04 -6.72
C ARG A 205 -28.63 -9.15 -5.39
N ALA A 206 -29.48 -10.17 -5.25
CA ALA A 206 -30.19 -10.44 -4.00
C ALA A 206 -29.20 -10.77 -2.87
N GLU A 207 -28.17 -11.55 -3.17
CA GLU A 207 -27.14 -11.93 -2.20
C GLU A 207 -26.28 -10.74 -1.77
N VAL A 208 -25.87 -9.87 -2.71
CA VAL A 208 -25.18 -8.62 -2.39
C VAL A 208 -26.01 -7.74 -1.47
N ALA A 209 -27.31 -7.55 -1.76
CA ALA A 209 -28.20 -6.75 -0.91
C ALA A 209 -28.31 -7.35 0.50
N ARG A 210 -28.55 -8.67 0.58
CA ARG A 210 -28.69 -9.40 1.85
C ARG A 210 -27.44 -9.29 2.72
N GLN A 211 -26.25 -9.41 2.13
CA GLN A 211 -24.99 -9.31 2.86
C GLN A 211 -24.65 -7.86 3.22
N CYS A 212 -24.90 -6.90 2.33
CA CYS A 212 -24.69 -5.49 2.57
C CYS A 212 -25.49 -4.99 3.79
N ASP A 213 -26.76 -5.38 3.89
CA ASP A 213 -27.63 -5.00 5.02
C ASP A 213 -27.16 -5.58 6.38
N ALA A 214 -26.27 -6.58 6.35
CA ALA A 214 -25.70 -7.21 7.54
C ALA A 214 -24.33 -6.64 7.94
N LEU A 215 -23.74 -5.74 7.13
CA LEU A 215 -22.48 -5.08 7.44
C LEU A 215 -22.68 -3.91 8.42
N PRO A 216 -21.67 -3.58 9.25
CA PRO A 216 -21.73 -2.47 10.22
C PRO A 216 -21.94 -1.07 9.61
#